data_AF-A0A1G9XT81-F1
#
_entry.id   AF-A0A1G9XT81-F1
#
_cell.length_a   1.000
_cell.length_b   1.000
_cell.length_c   1.000
_cell.angle_alpha   90.00
_cell.angle_beta   90.00
_cell.angle_gamma   90.00
#
_symmetry.space_group_name_H-M   'P 1'
#
loop_
_entity.id
_entity.type
_entity.pdbx_description
1 polymer ?
#
loop_
_entity_poly.entity_id
_entity_poly.type
_entity_poly.pdbx_seq_one_letter_code
_entity_poly.pdbx_strand_id
1 'polypeptide(L)'
;MVVLPCVILLLRWFWPLPVFWVLLTVSLMIGGLLAVFLAVLLMTELRQDKRIARYYEKHQNRALPLSDGRYECQHCGSTRLKQGDKVCPTCGVRFENDSSIYNTAARQEEQKWNIHS
;
A
#
# COMPACT_ATOMS: atom_id res chain seq x y z
N MET A 1 -26.73 27.40 45.67
CA MET A 1 -25.26 27.41 45.84
C MET A 1 -24.71 26.32 46.79
N VAL A 2 -25.55 25.54 47.50
CA VAL A 2 -25.08 24.46 48.41
C VAL A 2 -25.33 23.05 47.87
N VAL A 3 -26.22 22.90 46.88
CA VAL A 3 -26.55 21.59 46.27
C VAL A 3 -25.38 21.06 45.43
N LEU A 4 -24.68 21.95 44.72
CA LEU A 4 -23.54 21.60 43.87
C LEU A 4 -22.38 20.91 44.65
N PRO A 5 -21.90 21.46 45.79
CA PRO A 5 -20.84 20.79 46.55
C PRO A 5 -21.31 19.48 47.19
N CYS A 6 -22.58 19.37 47.63
CA CYS A 6 -23.10 18.11 48.19
C CYS A 6 -23.18 16.99 47.15
N VAL A 7 -23.57 17.30 45.91
CA VAL A 7 -23.62 16.30 44.83
C VAL A 7 -22.22 15.83 44.44
N ILE A 8 -21.23 16.74 44.38
CA ILE A 8 -19.83 16.38 44.08
C ILE A 8 -19.23 15.53 45.20
N LEU A 9 -19.53 15.83 46.47
CA LEU A 9 -19.05 15.05 47.62
C LEU A 9 -19.71 13.67 47.69
N LEU A 10 -21.01 13.57 47.37
CA LEU A 10 -21.72 12.30 47.27
C LEU A 10 -21.21 11.46 46.08
N LEU A 11 -20.98 12.06 44.91
CA LEU A 11 -20.34 11.39 43.77
C LEU A 11 -18.94 10.88 44.13
N ARG A 12 -18.16 11.68 44.87
CA ARG A 12 -16.81 11.30 45.31
C ARG A 12 -16.80 10.19 46.35
N TRP A 13 -17.81 10.14 47.21
CA TRP A 13 -18.05 9.03 48.14
C TRP A 13 -18.50 7.77 47.39
N PHE A 14 -19.28 7.94 46.33
CA PHE A 14 -19.88 6.86 45.55
C PHE A 14 -18.96 6.26 44.48
N TRP A 15 -17.76 6.82 44.28
CA TRP A 15 -16.72 6.20 43.47
C TRP A 15 -15.76 5.42 44.38
N PRO A 16 -16.04 4.14 44.67
CA PRO A 16 -15.04 3.33 45.34
C PRO A 16 -13.86 3.18 44.36
N LEU A 17 -12.64 3.42 44.88
CA LEU A 17 -11.37 3.14 44.21
C LEU A 17 -11.37 1.88 43.32
N PRO A 18 -11.99 0.73 43.67
CA PRO A 18 -12.08 -0.44 42.78
C PRO A 18 -12.78 -0.19 41.44
N VAL A 19 -13.80 0.65 41.35
CA VAL A 19 -14.50 0.92 40.08
C VAL A 19 -13.57 1.65 39.11
N PHE A 20 -12.71 2.55 39.61
CA PHE A 20 -11.69 3.20 38.81
C PHE A 20 -10.67 2.21 38.26
N TRP A 21 -10.20 1.26 39.08
CA TRP A 21 -9.27 0.21 38.63
C TRP A 21 -9.87 -0.71 37.57
N VAL A 22 -11.15 -1.08 37.72
CA VAL A 22 -11.86 -1.91 36.74
C VAL A 22 -12.01 -1.16 35.42
N LEU A 23 -12.47 0.10 35.46
CA LEU A 23 -12.60 0.95 34.26
C LEU A 23 -11.25 1.14 33.56
N LEU A 24 -10.19 1.40 34.32
CA LEU A 24 -8.84 1.56 33.78
C LEU A 24 -8.37 0.29 33.09
N THR A 25 -8.54 -0.88 33.73
CA THR A 25 -8.16 -2.17 33.16
C THR A 25 -8.93 -2.48 31.88
N VAL A 26 -10.25 -2.27 31.88
CA VAL A 26 -11.09 -2.49 30.70
C VAL A 26 -10.69 -1.56 29.55
N SER A 27 -10.48 -0.27 29.84
CA SER A 27 -10.05 0.71 28.83
C SER A 27 -8.67 0.38 28.26
N LEU A 28 -7.74 -0.09 29.10
CA LEU A 28 -6.41 -0.51 28.69
C LEU A 28 -6.45 -1.77 27.82
N MET A 29 -7.31 -2.75 28.16
CA MET A 29 -7.47 -3.97 27.37
C MET A 29 -8.05 -3.67 25.98
N ILE A 30 -9.09 -2.82 25.91
CA ILE A 30 -9.69 -2.42 24.64
C ILE A 30 -8.69 -1.61 23.81
N GLY A 31 -8.01 -0.64 24.42
CA GLY A 31 -7.00 0.16 23.76
C GLY A 31 -5.83 -0.68 23.25
N GLY A 32 -5.35 -1.64 24.05
CA GLY A 32 -4.30 -2.58 23.66
C GLY A 32 -4.72 -3.47 22.49
N LEU A 33 -5.95 -4.00 22.51
CA LEU A 33 -6.47 -4.83 21.44
C LEU A 33 -6.61 -4.04 20.12
N LEU A 34 -7.11 -2.80 20.19
CA LEU A 34 -7.16 -1.89 19.05
C LEU A 34 -5.76 -1.54 18.53
N ALA A 35 -4.81 -1.26 19.42
CA ALA A 35 -3.43 -0.95 19.05
C ALA A 35 -2.74 -2.11 18.33
N VAL A 36 -2.93 -3.36 18.81
CA VAL A 36 -2.40 -4.56 18.15
C VAL A 36 -3.03 -4.74 16.77
N PHE A 37 -4.35 -4.57 16.66
CA PHE A 37 -5.04 -4.66 15.38
C PHE A 37 -4.52 -3.64 14.35
N LEU A 38 -4.38 -2.38 14.76
CA LEU A 38 -3.81 -1.33 13.91
C LEU A 38 -2.35 -1.60 13.54
N ALA A 39 -1.55 -2.11 14.48
CA ALA A 39 -0.15 -2.47 14.22
C ALA A 39 -0.04 -3.59 13.18
N VAL A 40 -0.95 -4.58 13.21
CA VAL A 40 -1.00 -5.64 12.19
C VAL A 40 -1.34 -5.06 10.82
N LEU A 41 -2.37 -4.20 10.73
CA LEU A 41 -2.74 -3.54 9.46
C LEU A 41 -1.56 -2.72 8.89
N LEU A 42 -0.94 -1.88 9.71
CA LEU A 42 0.25 -1.12 9.32
C LEU A 42 1.39 -2.03 8.86
N MET A 43 1.66 -3.11 9.59
CA MET A 43 2.70 -4.07 9.20
C MET A 43 2.40 -4.74 7.86
N THR A 44 1.12 -5.04 7.58
CA THR A 44 0.72 -5.60 6.28
C THR A 44 0.93 -4.61 5.14
N GLU A 45 0.55 -3.35 5.33
CA GLU A 45 0.72 -2.29 4.32
C GLU A 45 2.21 -2.03 4.06
N LEU A 46 3.03 -1.90 5.11
CA LEU A 46 4.48 -1.73 4.99
C LEU A 46 5.15 -2.90 4.28
N ARG A 47 4.65 -4.12 4.47
CA ARG A 47 5.15 -5.31 3.73
C ARG A 47 4.75 -5.27 2.27
N GLN A 48 3.52 -4.86 1.96
CA GLN A 48 3.05 -4.73 0.58
C GLN A 48 3.83 -3.65 -0.15
N ASP A 49 4.02 -2.48 0.45
CA ASP A 49 4.73 -1.35 -0.14
C ASP A 49 6.18 -1.73 -0.49
N LYS A 50 6.87 -2.42 0.43
CA LYS A 50 8.22 -2.97 0.15
C LYS A 50 8.23 -3.99 -1.00
N ARG A 51 7.19 -4.81 -1.14
CA ARG A 51 7.09 -5.77 -2.25
C ARG A 51 6.91 -5.02 -3.58
N ILE A 52 6.04 -4.02 -3.60
CA ILE A 52 5.75 -3.20 -4.77
C ILE A 52 6.99 -2.41 -5.19
N ALA A 53 7.70 -1.78 -4.24
CA ALA A 53 8.94 -1.05 -4.51
C ALA A 53 9.99 -1.94 -5.19
N ARG A 54 10.23 -3.15 -4.68
CA ARG A 54 11.16 -4.11 -5.33
C ARG A 54 10.70 -4.56 -6.71
N TYR A 55 9.38 -4.70 -6.90
CA TYR A 55 8.83 -5.03 -8.21
C TYR A 55 9.12 -3.90 -9.21
N TYR A 56 8.84 -2.65 -8.86
CA TYR A 56 9.15 -1.49 -9.70
C TYR A 56 10.65 -1.33 -9.95
N GLU A 57 11.49 -1.50 -8.94
CA GLU A 57 12.94 -1.40 -9.09
C GLU A 57 13.49 -2.39 -10.13
N LYS A 58 12.88 -3.59 -10.21
CA LYS A 58 13.24 -4.62 -11.21
C LYS A 58 12.64 -4.37 -12.60
N HIS A 59 11.54 -3.62 -12.70
CA HIS A 59 10.80 -3.44 -13.96
C HIS A 59 10.92 -2.03 -14.57
N GLN A 60 11.47 -1.06 -13.84
CA GLN A 60 11.64 0.34 -14.28
C GLN A 60 12.44 0.47 -15.58
N ASN A 61 13.37 -0.45 -15.86
CA ASN A 61 14.22 -0.46 -17.05
C ASN A 61 13.58 -1.22 -18.22
N ARG A 62 12.24 -1.20 -18.33
CA ARG A 62 11.50 -1.86 -19.41
C ARG A 62 10.79 -0.86 -20.30
N ALA A 63 10.74 -1.18 -21.59
CA ALA A 63 9.91 -0.50 -22.57
C ALA A 63 8.58 -1.24 -22.69
N LEU A 64 7.47 -0.56 -22.44
CA LEU A 64 6.14 -1.12 -22.56
C LEU A 64 5.55 -0.82 -23.93
N PRO A 65 5.02 -1.82 -24.65
CA PRO A 65 4.27 -1.58 -25.87
C PRO A 65 2.92 -0.93 -25.53
N LEU A 66 2.55 0.09 -26.30
CA LEU A 66 1.21 0.68 -26.30
C LEU A 66 0.41 0.09 -27.47
N SER A 67 -0.92 0.17 -27.36
CA SER A 67 -1.88 -0.25 -28.39
C SER A 67 -1.61 0.33 -29.78
N ASP A 68 -1.01 1.52 -29.83
CA ASP A 68 -0.78 2.27 -31.07
C ASP A 68 0.56 1.92 -31.75
N GLY A 69 1.23 0.84 -31.31
CA GLY A 69 2.55 0.44 -31.81
C GLY A 69 3.72 1.32 -31.34
N ARG A 70 3.45 2.25 -30.41
CA ARG A 70 4.47 3.07 -29.73
C ARG A 70 4.98 2.36 -28.48
N TYR A 71 6.14 2.77 -27.98
CA TYR A 71 6.71 2.25 -26.74
C TYR A 71 6.83 3.34 -25.68
N GLU A 72 6.57 2.98 -24.43
CA GLU A 72 6.71 3.85 -23.27
C GLU A 72 7.81 3.37 -22.33
N CYS A 73 8.64 4.30 -21.84
CA CYS A 73 9.65 4.01 -20.82
C CYS A 73 9.01 4.00 -19.44
N GLN A 74 9.03 2.86 -18.74
CA GLN A 74 8.49 2.80 -17.37
C GLN A 74 9.24 3.66 -16.35
N HIS A 75 10.47 4.08 -16.64
CA HIS A 75 11.25 4.93 -15.74
C HIS A 75 10.83 6.40 -15.79
N CYS A 76 10.48 6.93 -16.98
CA CYS A 76 10.22 8.37 -17.16
C CYS A 76 8.89 8.71 -17.87
N GLY A 77 8.12 7.71 -18.30
CA GLY A 77 6.86 7.91 -19.02
C GLY A 77 7.02 8.45 -20.45
N SER A 78 8.24 8.50 -20.99
CA SER A 78 8.45 8.96 -22.36
C SER A 78 7.86 7.95 -23.35
N THR A 79 7.01 8.41 -24.26
CA THR A 79 6.41 7.62 -25.35
C THR A 79 7.17 7.73 -26.68
N ARG A 80 8.35 8.36 -26.68
CA ARG A 80 9.18 8.61 -27.87
C ARG A 80 10.03 7.42 -28.30
N LEU A 81 9.75 6.23 -27.79
CA LEU A 81 10.55 5.03 -28.03
C LEU A 81 10.06 4.24 -29.23
N LYS A 82 11.00 3.63 -29.93
CA LYS A 82 10.76 2.69 -31.03
C LYS A 82 11.10 1.27 -30.59
N GLN A 83 10.56 0.30 -31.33
CA GLN A 83 10.87 -1.11 -31.12
C GLN A 83 12.37 -1.36 -31.30
N GLY A 84 13.03 -1.92 -30.28
CA GLY A 84 14.46 -2.25 -30.31
C GLY A 84 15.40 -1.15 -29.79
N ASP A 85 14.88 -0.01 -29.31
CA ASP A 85 15.70 0.99 -28.64
C ASP A 85 16.29 0.41 -27.34
N LYS A 86 17.63 0.46 -27.21
CA LYS A 86 18.36 -0.05 -26.03
C LYS A 86 18.46 0.99 -24.91
N VAL A 87 18.18 2.25 -25.20
CA VAL A 87 18.34 3.39 -24.28
C VAL A 87 17.20 4.36 -24.49
N CYS A 88 16.64 4.89 -23.41
CA CYS A 88 15.61 5.93 -23.50
C CYS A 88 16.26 7.27 -23.92
N PRO A 89 15.75 7.94 -24.98
CA PRO A 89 16.28 9.23 -25.41
C PRO A 89 15.98 10.39 -24.45
N THR A 90 15.03 10.21 -23.52
CA THR A 90 14.60 11.25 -22.58
C THR A 90 15.35 11.18 -21.25
N CYS A 91 15.44 10.00 -20.63
CA CYS A 91 16.07 9.82 -19.32
C CYS A 91 17.42 9.09 -19.35
N GLY A 92 17.84 8.57 -20.52
CA GLY A 92 19.12 7.87 -20.68
C GLY A 92 19.18 6.47 -20.05
N VAL A 93 18.07 5.96 -19.51
CA VAL A 93 18.03 4.61 -18.91
C VAL A 93 18.28 3.55 -19.96
N ARG A 94 19.08 2.53 -19.64
CA ARG A 94 19.30 1.38 -20.52
C ARG A 94 18.21 0.35 -20.29
N PHE A 95 17.58 -0.11 -21.37
CA PHE A 95 16.61 -1.20 -21.28
C PHE A 95 17.32 -2.54 -21.20
N GLU A 96 16.82 -3.42 -20.34
CA GLU A 96 17.25 -4.82 -20.35
C GLU A 96 16.72 -5.46 -21.65
N ASN A 97 17.65 -5.82 -22.55
CA ASN A 97 17.37 -6.51 -23.83
C ASN A 97 16.92 -7.95 -23.58
N ASP A 98 15.85 -8.15 -22.82
CA ASP A 98 15.28 -9.46 -22.60
C ASP A 98 14.19 -9.70 -23.64
N SER A 99 14.59 -10.30 -24.76
CA SER A 99 13.71 -10.69 -25.87
C SER A 99 12.57 -11.64 -25.43
N SER A 100 12.62 -12.18 -24.21
CA SER A 100 11.56 -12.96 -23.58
C SER A 100 10.30 -12.13 -23.22
N ILE A 101 10.41 -10.80 -23.11
CA ILE A 101 9.31 -9.92 -22.68
C ILE A 101 8.32 -9.61 -23.82
N TYR A 102 8.79 -9.51 -25.07
CA TYR A 102 7.91 -9.34 -26.23
C TYR A 102 6.92 -10.51 -26.38
N ASN A 103 7.34 -11.73 -26.01
CA ASN A 103 6.51 -12.93 -26.08
C ASN A 103 5.49 -13.04 -24.94
N THR A 104 5.68 -12.35 -23.81
CA THR A 104 4.75 -12.41 -22.67
C THR A 104 3.65 -11.37 -22.76
N ALA A 105 3.93 -10.17 -23.29
CA ALA A 105 2.90 -9.17 -23.55
C ALA A 105 1.86 -9.66 -24.58
N ALA A 106 2.31 -10.31 -25.67
CA ALA A 106 1.43 -10.95 -26.65
C ALA A 106 0.55 -12.07 -26.03
N ARG A 107 1.09 -12.83 -25.06
CA ARG A 107 0.37 -13.92 -24.37
C ARG A 107 -0.69 -13.42 -23.39
N GLN A 108 -0.50 -12.24 -22.78
CA GLN A 108 -1.46 -11.65 -21.85
C GLN A 108 -2.70 -11.10 -22.56
N GLU A 109 -2.56 -10.63 -23.80
CA GLU A 109 -3.71 -10.25 -24.63
C GLU A 109 -4.52 -11.46 -25.10
N GLU A 110 -3.87 -12.58 -25.48
CA GLU A 110 -4.54 -13.84 -25.83
C GLU A 110 -5.27 -14.48 -24.63
N GLN A 111 -4.68 -14.47 -23.42
CA GLN A 111 -5.35 -15.01 -22.23
C GLN A 111 -6.59 -14.20 -21.81
N LYS A 112 -6.63 -12.90 -22.09
CA LYS A 112 -7.79 -12.06 -21.77
C LYS A 112 -9.01 -12.38 -22.64
N TRP A 113 -8.79 -12.85 -23.87
CA TRP A 113 -9.87 -13.30 -24.78
C TRP A 113 -10.34 -14.73 -24.53
N ASN A 114 -9.46 -15.63 -24.04
CA ASN A 114 -9.82 -17.03 -23.78
C ASN A 114 -10.62 -17.28 -22.49
N ILE A 115 -10.72 -16.31 -21.60
CA ILE A 115 -11.53 -16.45 -20.36
C ILE A 115 -13.00 -16.00 -20.60
N HIS A 116 -13.29 -15.41 -21.75
CA HIS A 116 -14.61 -14.88 -22.12
C HIS A 116 -15.29 -15.63 -23.29
N SER A 117 -14.77 -16.79 -23.70
CA SER A 117 -15.40 -17.74 -24.63
C SER A 117 -15.82 -19.01 -23.92
#